data_AF-A0A529FNR9-F1
#
_entry.id   AF-A0A529FNR9-F1
#
_cell.length_a   1.000
_cell.length_b   1.000
_cell.length_c   1.000
_cell.angle_alpha   90.00
_cell.angle_beta   90.00
_cell.angle_gamma   90.00
#
_symmetry.space_group_name_H-M   'P 1'
#
loop_
_entity.id
_entity.type
_entity.pdbx_description
1 polymer ?
#
loop_
_entity_poly.entity_id
_entity_poly.type
_entity_poly.pdbx_seq_one_letter_code
_entity_poly.pdbx_strand_id
1 'polypeptide(L)' 'MTGVRKPGFSRCNNATLRRAARRLGRFYDDALAPSGLKGTQFGLLFQIHVG' A
#
# COMPACT_ATOMS: atom_id res chain seq x y z
N MET A 1 -8.65 -24.52 -30.93
CA MET A 1 -9.35 -24.33 -29.64
C MET A 1 -8.67 -23.20 -28.87
N THR A 2 -9.13 -21.96 -29.03
CA THR A 2 -8.57 -20.78 -28.36
C THR A 2 -9.14 -20.65 -26.95
N GLY A 3 -8.38 -21.13 -25.95
CA GLY A 3 -8.74 -21.03 -24.54
C GLY A 3 -8.67 -19.58 -24.04
N VAL A 4 -9.74 -19.14 -23.38
CA VAL A 4 -9.95 -17.78 -22.86
C VAL A 4 -8.80 -17.36 -21.90
N ARG A 5 -8.06 -16.31 -22.27
CA ARG A 5 -7.06 -15.68 -21.41
C ARG A 5 -7.76 -14.81 -20.37
N LYS A 6 -7.90 -15.28 -19.13
CA LYS A 6 -8.30 -14.42 -18.00
C LYS A 6 -7.21 -13.36 -17.77
N PRO A 7 -7.50 -12.05 -17.76
CA PRO A 7 -6.53 -11.06 -17.36
C PRO A 7 -6.44 -11.02 -15.82
N GLY A 8 -5.90 -12.08 -15.22
CA GLY A 8 -5.79 -12.20 -13.77
C GLY A 8 -4.37 -11.92 -13.30
N PHE A 9 -4.13 -10.71 -12.79
CA PHE A 9 -2.87 -10.24 -12.19
C PHE A 9 -1.66 -10.19 -13.14
N SER A 10 -0.81 -9.16 -12.99
CA SER A 10 0.50 -9.13 -13.63
C SER A 10 1.29 -10.39 -13.23
N ARG A 11 2.00 -11.02 -14.17
CA ARG A 11 2.73 -12.32 -14.04
C ARG A 11 3.75 -12.41 -12.88
N CYS A 12 3.92 -11.33 -12.11
CA CYS A 12 4.82 -11.25 -10.96
C CYS A 12 4.05 -10.78 -9.72
N ASN A 13 3.95 -11.65 -8.73
CA ASN A 13 3.31 -11.36 -7.44
C ASN A 13 3.93 -10.13 -6.76
N ASN A 14 5.25 -9.97 -6.83
CA ASN A 14 5.94 -8.79 -6.29
C ASN A 14 5.47 -7.49 -6.97
N ALA A 15 5.25 -7.50 -8.29
CA ALA A 15 4.76 -6.30 -8.98
C ALA A 15 3.34 -5.93 -8.51
N THR A 16 2.47 -6.92 -8.31
CA THR A 16 1.12 -6.64 -7.84
C THR A 16 1.08 -6.27 -6.35
N LEU A 17 1.89 -6.92 -5.51
CA LEU A 17 2.06 -6.55 -4.11
C LEU A 17 2.55 -5.11 -3.97
N ARG A 18 3.56 -4.70 -4.73
CA ARG A 18 4.06 -3.31 -4.72
C ARG A 18 3.00 -2.30 -5.17
N ARG A 19 2.12 -2.66 -6.10
CA ARG A 19 0.98 -1.80 -6.49
C ARG A 19 -0.03 -1.68 -5.37
N ALA A 20 -0.41 -2.80 -4.75
CA ALA A 20 -1.34 -2.83 -3.62
C ALA A 20 -0.79 -2.02 -2.43
N ALA A 21 0.46 -2.26 -2.04
CA ALA A 21 1.14 -1.53 -0.97
C ALA A 21 1.17 -0.01 -1.22
N ARG A 22 1.50 0.43 -2.46
CA ARG A 22 1.43 1.87 -2.81
C ARG A 22 0.02 2.44 -2.70
N ARG A 23 -1.00 1.67 -3.07
CA ARG A 23 -2.40 2.11 -3.02
C ARG A 23 -2.88 2.27 -1.58
N LEU A 24 -2.51 1.33 -0.71
CA LEU A 24 -2.77 1.41 0.72
C LEU A 24 -1.98 2.55 1.38
N GLY A 25 -0.71 2.73 1.03
CA GLY A 25 0.10 3.84 1.54
C GLY A 25 -0.54 5.20 1.27
N ARG A 26 -0.98 5.45 0.03
CA ARG A 26 -1.70 6.68 -0.34
C ARG A 26 -3.00 6.86 0.44
N PHE A 27 -3.78 5.80 0.56
CA PHE A 27 -5.03 5.84 1.34
C PHE A 27 -4.79 6.28 2.80
N TYR A 28 -3.74 5.74 3.44
CA TYR A 28 -3.41 6.13 4.82
C TYR A 28 -2.76 7.52 4.91
N ASP A 29 -1.95 7.92 3.95
CA ASP A 29 -1.43 9.29 3.88
C ASP A 29 -2.59 10.30 3.74
N ASP A 30 -3.59 10.01 2.91
CA ASP A 30 -4.79 10.86 2.76
C ASP A 30 -5.60 10.92 4.06
N ALA A 31 -5.77 9.79 4.74
CA ALA A 31 -6.46 9.73 6.04
C ALA A 31 -5.71 10.50 7.15
N LEU A 32 -4.38 10.53 7.08
CA LEU A 32 -3.53 11.25 8.04
C LEU A 32 -3.36 12.73 7.70
N ALA A 33 -3.71 13.17 6.49
CA ALA A 33 -3.51 14.55 6.04
C ALA A 33 -4.00 15.64 7.02
N PRO A 34 -5.15 15.51 7.71
CA PRO A 34 -5.59 16.49 8.71
C PRO A 34 -4.65 16.66 9.91
N SER A 35 -3.86 15.63 10.23
CA SER A 35 -2.85 15.68 11.29
C SER A 35 -1.53 16.32 10.86
N GLY A 36 -1.36 16.60 9.56
CA GLY A 36 -0.09 17.05 9.00
C GLY A 36 1.00 15.97 8.94
N LEU A 37 0.68 14.71 9.27
CA LEU A 37 1.64 13.61 9.30
C LEU A 37 1.61 12.79 8.01
N LYS A 38 2.79 12.30 7.62
CA LYS A 38 2.90 11.15 6.69
C LYS A 38 2.78 9.84 7.44
N GLY A 39 2.35 8.77 6.76
CA GLY A 39 2.30 7.43 7.33
C GLY A 39 3.63 6.95 7.91
N THR A 40 4.76 7.36 7.33
CA THR A 40 6.10 7.05 7.87
C THR A 40 6.38 7.75 9.20
N GLN A 41 5.97 9.01 9.35
CA GLN A 41 6.14 9.76 10.59
C GLN A 41 5.25 9.18 11.70
N PHE A 42 3.99 8.86 11.36
CA PHE A 42 3.09 8.17 12.27
C PHE A 42 3.69 6.84 12.75
N GLY A 43 4.26 6.05 11.84
CA GLY A 43 4.94 4.79 12.20
C GLY A 43 6.09 4.99 13.18
N LEU A 44 6.92 6.02 13.00
CA LEU A 44 8.01 6.34 13.94
C LEU A 44 7.48 6.73 15.32
N LEU A 45 6.47 7.60 15.37
CA LEU A 45 5.83 8.01 16.63
C LEU A 45 5.21 6.82 17.37
N PHE A 46 4.56 5.92 16.63
CA PHE A 46 3.99 4.69 17.19
C PHE A 46 5.05 3.78 17.80
N GLN A 47 6.22 3.62 17.16
CA GLN A 47 7.32 2.82 17.71
C GLN A 47 7.88 3.42 18.99
N ILE A 48 7.96 4.75 19.10
CA ILE A 48 8.37 5.44 20.34
C ILE A 48 7.31 5.29 21.43
N HIS A 49 6.03 5.27 21.07
CA HIS A 49 4.93 5.14 22.03
C HIS A 49 4.80 3.73 22.62
N VAL A 50 5.05 2.70 21.80
CA VAL A 50 4.90 1.29 22.19
C VAL A 50 6.19 0.70 22.77
N GLY A 51 7.35 1.22 22.38
CA GLY A 51 8.65 0.85 22.95
C GLY A 51 8.84 1.40 24.35
#